data_AF-A0A8J7U3S7-F1
#
_entry.id   AF-A0A8J7U3S7-F1
#
_cell.length_a   1.000
_cell.length_b   1.000
_cell.length_c   1.000
_cell.angle_alpha   90.00
_cell.angle_beta   90.00
_cell.angle_gamma   90.00
#
_symmetry.space_group_name_H-M   'P 1'
#
loop_
_entity.id
_entity.type
_entity.pdbx_description
1 polymer ?
#
loop_
_entity_poly.entity_id
_entity_poly.type
_entity_poly.pdbx_seq_one_letter_code
_entity_poly.pdbx_strand_id
1 'polypeptide(L)'
;MSHGQEQVNHWLAQLGQTIGCGLALNEEGRCSLKAAGDVGIDIFCEPEDTQFYLSLPLFTLSGLNSREMVLQHALTMNMFQQDTGGASIALDADGEALLLCYTHPVEGTEYQTFYNILANMIESCMELKSQLIESDDRDDEDHHETDEVSFGVEQHRHAVPASSTRHVTEVSPHETLRYVMNFA
;
A
#
# COMPACT_ATOMS: atom_id res chain seq x y z
N MET A 1 -19.76 9.43 22.32
CA MET A 1 -18.76 8.67 21.53
C MET A 1 -18.86 7.22 21.97
N SER A 2 -18.62 6.26 21.08
CA SER A 2 -18.53 4.85 21.46
C SER A 2 -17.22 4.60 22.24
N HIS A 3 -17.14 3.47 22.96
CA HIS A 3 -15.89 3.08 23.63
C HIS A 3 -14.72 2.96 22.65
N GLY A 4 -14.98 2.44 21.44
CA GLY A 4 -14.00 2.35 20.36
C GLY A 4 -13.45 3.72 19.94
N GLN A 5 -14.35 4.67 19.68
CA GLN A 5 -13.98 6.04 19.31
C GLN A 5 -13.23 6.79 20.41
N GLU A 6 -13.59 6.60 21.68
CA GLU A 6 -12.88 7.18 22.81
C GLU A 6 -11.44 6.68 22.87
N GLN A 7 -11.24 5.38 22.67
CA GLN A 7 -9.92 4.76 22.67
C GLN A 7 -9.06 5.23 21.48
N VAL A 8 -9.64 5.28 20.27
CA VAL A 8 -8.95 5.82 19.09
C VAL A 8 -8.60 7.30 19.28
N ASN A 9 -9.49 8.12 19.82
CA ASN A 9 -9.20 9.51 20.17
C ASN A 9 -8.08 9.64 21.20
N HIS A 10 -8.01 8.73 22.17
CA HIS A 10 -6.91 8.71 23.12
C HIS A 10 -5.56 8.45 22.43
N TRP A 11 -5.50 7.50 21.50
CA TRP A 11 -4.29 7.23 20.72
C TRP A 11 -3.93 8.39 19.78
N LEU A 12 -4.91 8.99 19.11
CA LEU A 12 -4.70 10.17 18.27
C LEU A 12 -4.17 11.34 19.09
N ALA A 13 -4.67 11.58 20.30
CA ALA A 13 -4.15 12.61 21.18
C ALA A 13 -2.69 12.37 21.57
N GLN A 14 -2.31 11.11 21.87
CA GLN A 14 -0.90 10.75 22.15
C GLN A 14 0.01 10.93 20.92
N LEU A 15 -0.46 10.51 19.75
CA LEU A 15 0.24 10.72 18.48
C LEU A 15 0.42 12.22 18.21
N GLY A 16 -0.65 12.99 18.38
CA GLY A 16 -0.68 14.44 18.23
C GLY A 16 0.31 15.16 19.14
N GLN A 17 0.45 14.73 20.40
CA GLN A 17 1.47 15.26 21.30
C GLN A 17 2.89 15.00 20.80
N THR A 18 3.13 13.84 20.19
CA THR A 18 4.44 13.46 19.64
C THR A 18 4.82 14.34 18.45
N ILE A 19 3.85 14.68 17.60
CA ILE A 19 4.09 15.46 16.37
C ILE A 19 3.74 16.96 16.49
N GLY A 20 3.26 17.40 17.65
CA GLY A 20 2.96 18.80 17.94
C GLY A 20 1.66 19.33 17.31
N CYS A 21 0.67 18.47 17.07
CA CYS A 21 -0.64 18.88 16.55
C CYS A 21 -1.81 18.25 17.32
N GLY A 22 -2.98 18.89 17.30
CA GLY A 22 -4.19 18.33 17.89
C GLY A 22 -4.85 17.36 16.90
N LEU A 23 -4.74 16.06 17.15
CA LEU A 23 -5.44 15.03 16.38
C LEU A 23 -6.64 14.50 17.17
N ALA A 24 -7.78 14.37 16.50
CA ALA A 24 -9.00 13.77 17.02
C ALA A 24 -9.89 13.35 15.84
N LEU A 25 -10.71 12.34 16.08
CA LEU A 25 -11.85 12.01 15.21
C LEU A 25 -12.84 13.19 15.23
N ASN A 26 -13.38 13.52 14.05
CA ASN A 26 -14.45 14.49 13.88
C ASN A 26 -15.83 13.86 14.22
N GLU A 27 -16.91 14.61 13.95
CA GLU A 27 -18.29 14.16 14.21
C GLU A 27 -18.70 12.91 13.41
N GLU A 28 -18.03 12.66 12.28
CA GLU A 28 -18.21 11.48 11.42
C GLU A 28 -17.31 10.31 11.83
N GLY A 29 -16.58 10.41 12.94
CA GLY A 29 -15.67 9.36 13.38
C GLY A 29 -14.40 9.24 12.52
N ARG A 30 -13.96 10.35 11.90
CA ARG A 30 -12.82 10.38 10.96
C ARG A 30 -11.72 11.33 11.41
N CYS A 31 -10.47 10.96 11.23
CA CYS A 31 -9.31 11.83 11.39
C CYS A 31 -8.39 11.67 10.18
N SER A 32 -8.18 12.75 9.44
CA SER A 32 -7.27 12.78 8.30
C SER A 32 -5.96 13.44 8.70
N LEU A 33 -4.85 12.83 8.32
CA LEU A 33 -3.53 13.41 8.46
C LEU A 33 -2.68 13.06 7.25
N LYS A 34 -1.68 13.88 6.99
CA LYS A 34 -0.61 13.49 6.09
C LYS A 34 0.53 12.89 6.92
N ALA A 35 1.05 11.76 6.51
CA ALA A 35 2.42 11.42 6.83
C ALA A 35 3.29 12.12 5.79
N ALA A 36 4.52 11.70 5.71
CA ALA A 36 5.44 12.31 4.78
C ALA A 36 5.72 11.41 3.59
N GLY A 37 6.48 11.94 2.63
CA GLY A 37 6.32 11.49 1.25
C GLY A 37 4.94 11.88 0.69
N ASP A 38 4.27 12.86 1.31
CA ASP A 38 2.90 13.31 1.01
C ASP A 38 1.86 12.17 1.04
N VAL A 39 2.08 11.16 1.87
CA VAL A 39 1.14 10.05 2.07
C VAL A 39 -0.04 10.55 2.90
N GLY A 40 -1.22 10.68 2.28
CA GLY A 40 -2.47 10.91 2.99
C GLY A 40 -2.90 9.66 3.76
N ILE A 41 -3.45 9.86 4.95
CA ILE A 41 -4.00 8.80 5.79
C ILE A 41 -5.32 9.28 6.37
N ASP A 42 -6.36 8.50 6.11
CA ASP A 42 -7.63 8.65 6.78
C ASP A 42 -7.80 7.52 7.80
N ILE A 43 -8.13 7.91 9.02
CA ILE A 43 -8.35 7.03 10.16
C ILE A 43 -9.83 7.10 10.52
N PHE A 44 -10.50 5.95 10.58
CA PHE A 44 -11.94 5.87 10.81
C PHE A 44 -12.24 4.96 11.99
N CYS A 45 -13.23 5.34 12.79
CA CYS A 45 -13.86 4.46 13.76
C CYS A 45 -15.34 4.86 13.83
N GLU A 46 -16.19 4.07 13.20
CA GLU A 46 -17.64 4.32 13.18
C GLU A 46 -18.23 4.16 14.59
N PRO A 47 -19.35 4.84 14.89
CA PRO A 47 -20.09 4.57 16.11
C PRO A 47 -20.46 3.09 16.17
N GLU A 48 -20.31 2.48 17.36
CA GLU A 48 -20.60 1.05 17.63
C GLU A 48 -19.62 0.03 17.05
N ASP A 49 -18.67 0.43 16.20
CA ASP A 49 -17.63 -0.47 15.70
C ASP A 49 -16.62 -0.84 16.80
N THR A 50 -16.17 -2.10 16.74
CA THR A 50 -15.10 -2.63 17.59
C THR A 50 -13.74 -2.58 16.91
N GLN A 51 -13.66 -1.96 15.73
CA GLN A 51 -12.49 -1.87 14.88
C GLN A 51 -12.19 -0.41 14.53
N PHE A 52 -10.93 -0.14 14.20
CA PHE A 52 -10.55 1.07 13.50
C PHE A 52 -10.03 0.71 12.11
N TYR A 53 -10.20 1.63 11.18
CA TYR A 53 -9.83 1.47 9.79
C TYR A 53 -8.80 2.53 9.41
N LEU A 54 -7.90 2.15 8.51
CA LEU A 54 -6.97 3.06 7.85
C LEU A 54 -7.25 2.99 6.35
N SER A 55 -7.29 4.14 5.70
CA SER A 55 -7.29 4.25 4.24
C SER A 55 -6.18 5.19 3.80
N LEU A 56 -5.31 4.71 2.91
CA LEU A 56 -4.19 5.46 2.38
C LEU A 56 -4.28 5.48 0.85
N PRO A 57 -4.39 6.66 0.21
CA PRO A 57 -4.42 6.73 -1.24
C PRO A 57 -3.09 6.29 -1.86
N LEU A 58 -3.13 5.33 -2.77
CA LEU A 58 -1.99 4.92 -3.59
C LEU A 58 -1.80 5.90 -4.75
N PHE A 59 -2.74 5.95 -5.68
CA PHE A 59 -2.77 6.91 -6.80
C PHE A 59 -4.14 6.93 -7.49
N THR A 60 -4.35 7.97 -8.29
CA THR A 60 -5.48 8.05 -9.23
C THR A 60 -5.20 7.19 -10.45
N LEU A 61 -6.21 6.47 -10.93
CA LEU A 61 -6.15 5.65 -12.14
C LEU A 61 -6.27 6.49 -13.42
N SER A 62 -6.83 7.70 -13.31
CA SER A 62 -6.85 8.67 -14.38
C SER A 62 -5.42 9.02 -14.82
N GLY A 63 -5.08 8.73 -16.07
CA GLY A 63 -3.77 9.02 -16.67
C GLY A 63 -2.78 7.86 -16.70
N LEU A 64 -3.15 6.68 -16.18
CA LEU A 64 -2.39 5.45 -16.37
C LEU A 64 -2.53 4.95 -17.81
N ASN A 65 -1.44 4.47 -18.41
CA ASN A 65 -1.46 3.89 -19.74
C ASN A 65 -2.11 2.49 -19.72
N SER A 66 -1.92 1.76 -18.61
CA SER A 66 -2.08 0.32 -18.51
C SER A 66 -3.00 -0.04 -17.34
N ARG A 67 -4.13 0.67 -17.23
CA ARG A 67 -5.06 0.57 -16.09
C ARG A 67 -5.46 -0.87 -15.76
N GLU A 68 -5.71 -1.71 -16.77
CA GLU A 68 -6.10 -3.11 -16.53
C GLU A 68 -4.96 -3.92 -15.89
N MET A 69 -3.72 -3.76 -16.36
CA MET A 69 -2.55 -4.46 -15.80
C MET A 69 -2.32 -4.04 -14.35
N VAL A 70 -2.41 -2.75 -14.05
CA VAL A 70 -2.27 -2.22 -12.69
C VAL A 70 -3.34 -2.79 -11.76
N LEU A 71 -4.60 -2.89 -12.22
CA LEU A 71 -5.68 -3.49 -11.45
C LEU A 71 -5.48 -5.00 -11.24
N GLN A 72 -5.04 -5.73 -12.26
CA GLN A 72 -4.72 -7.16 -12.14
C GLN A 72 -3.57 -7.40 -11.15
N HIS A 73 -2.54 -6.53 -11.17
CA HIS A 73 -1.43 -6.59 -10.24
C HIS A 73 -1.87 -6.30 -8.80
N ALA A 74 -2.69 -5.27 -8.59
CA ALA A 74 -3.30 -4.96 -7.30
C ALA A 74 -4.14 -6.12 -6.75
N LEU A 75 -4.98 -6.76 -7.59
CA LEU A 75 -5.74 -7.95 -7.21
C LEU A 75 -4.82 -9.12 -6.85
N THR A 76 -3.71 -9.29 -7.56
CA THR A 76 -2.75 -10.37 -7.29
C THR A 76 -2.10 -10.19 -5.92
N MET A 77 -1.72 -8.95 -5.57
CA MET A 77 -1.14 -8.63 -4.25
C MET A 77 -2.12 -8.91 -3.09
N ASN A 78 -3.43 -8.81 -3.34
CA ASN A 78 -4.45 -9.13 -2.34
C ASN A 78 -4.59 -10.63 -2.03
N MET A 79 -3.99 -11.53 -2.82
CA MET A 79 -4.22 -12.98 -2.67
C MET A 79 -3.75 -13.52 -1.32
N PHE A 80 -2.59 -13.08 -0.83
CA PHE A 80 -2.04 -13.50 0.46
C PHE A 80 -1.74 -12.33 1.39
N GLN A 81 -1.82 -11.09 0.88
CA GLN A 81 -1.60 -9.86 1.64
C GLN A 81 -0.24 -9.81 2.37
N GLN A 82 0.72 -10.62 1.94
CA GLN A 82 2.07 -10.62 2.50
C GLN A 82 2.79 -9.32 2.14
N ASP A 83 2.67 -8.92 0.87
CA ASP A 83 3.30 -7.71 0.35
C ASP A 83 2.58 -6.42 0.78
N THR A 84 1.31 -6.52 1.18
CA THR A 84 0.50 -5.39 1.67
C THR A 84 0.51 -5.27 3.20
N GLY A 85 1.25 -6.11 3.91
CA GLY A 85 1.28 -6.10 5.38
C GLY A 85 -0.07 -6.41 6.04
N GLY A 86 -0.90 -7.22 5.38
CA GLY A 86 -2.25 -7.57 5.83
C GLY A 86 -3.35 -6.57 5.40
N ALA A 87 -2.99 -5.50 4.69
CA ALA A 87 -3.97 -4.59 4.09
C ALA A 87 -4.54 -5.15 2.79
N SER A 88 -5.63 -4.55 2.31
CA SER A 88 -6.21 -4.82 1.00
C SER A 88 -6.07 -3.59 0.10
N ILE A 89 -5.75 -3.79 -1.17
CA ILE A 89 -5.83 -2.74 -2.19
C ILE A 89 -7.25 -2.74 -2.75
N ALA A 90 -7.94 -1.61 -2.64
CA ALA A 90 -9.32 -1.43 -3.07
C ALA A 90 -9.46 -0.26 -4.05
N LEU A 91 -10.51 -0.29 -4.86
CA LEU A 91 -10.98 0.88 -5.58
C LEU A 91 -11.77 1.78 -4.63
N ASP A 92 -11.64 3.09 -4.78
CA ASP A 92 -12.56 4.03 -4.18
C ASP A 92 -13.98 3.90 -4.78
N ALA A 93 -14.96 4.58 -4.17
CA ALA A 93 -16.37 4.44 -4.54
C ALA A 93 -16.66 4.87 -6.00
N ASP A 94 -15.90 5.84 -6.50
CA ASP A 94 -16.01 6.35 -7.86
C ASP A 94 -15.21 5.51 -8.88
N GLY A 95 -14.35 4.61 -8.41
CA GLY A 95 -13.49 3.76 -9.24
C GLY A 95 -12.34 4.52 -9.90
N GLU A 96 -11.96 5.68 -9.36
CA GLU A 96 -10.95 6.58 -9.91
C GLU A 96 -9.63 6.55 -9.15
N ALA A 97 -9.59 5.95 -7.96
CA ALA A 97 -8.38 5.83 -7.17
C ALA A 97 -8.21 4.43 -6.58
N LEU A 98 -6.96 4.01 -6.43
CA LEU A 98 -6.60 2.85 -5.60
C LEU A 98 -6.24 3.31 -4.19
N LEU A 99 -6.77 2.58 -3.22
CA LEU A 99 -6.60 2.81 -1.78
C LEU A 99 -5.99 1.57 -1.14
N LEU A 100 -5.04 1.77 -0.23
CA LEU A 100 -4.60 0.75 0.70
C LEU A 100 -5.47 0.82 1.95
N CYS A 101 -6.23 -0.24 2.22
CA CYS A 101 -7.21 -0.31 3.29
C CYS A 101 -6.80 -1.35 4.32
N TYR A 102 -6.75 -0.95 5.60
CA TYR A 102 -6.40 -1.83 6.72
C TYR A 102 -7.46 -1.72 7.81
N THR A 103 -7.72 -2.82 8.51
CA THR A 103 -8.60 -2.85 9.68
C THR A 103 -7.94 -3.57 10.84
N HIS A 104 -8.21 -3.12 12.07
CA HIS A 104 -7.72 -3.77 13.29
C HIS A 104 -8.73 -3.61 14.43
N PRO A 105 -8.90 -4.62 15.31
CA PRO A 105 -9.67 -4.46 16.54
C PRO A 105 -9.13 -3.34 17.44
N VAL A 106 -10.05 -2.60 18.06
CA VAL A 106 -9.71 -1.64 19.12
C VAL A 106 -9.44 -2.39 20.43
N GLU A 107 -10.21 -3.45 20.69
CA GLU A 107 -10.08 -4.25 21.91
C GLU A 107 -8.72 -4.96 21.97
N GLY A 108 -8.03 -4.83 23.10
CA GLY A 108 -6.72 -5.45 23.32
C GLY A 108 -5.56 -4.75 22.60
N THR A 109 -5.83 -3.69 21.83
CA THR A 109 -4.79 -2.89 21.17
C THR A 109 -4.27 -1.84 22.14
N GLU A 110 -2.95 -1.70 22.19
CA GLU A 110 -2.27 -0.63 22.94
C GLU A 110 -1.82 0.48 21.99
N TYR A 111 -1.52 1.66 22.54
CA TYR A 111 -1.04 2.79 21.74
C TYR A 111 0.18 2.43 20.89
N GLN A 112 1.15 1.69 21.44
CA GLN A 112 2.35 1.31 20.71
C GLN A 112 2.02 0.42 19.50
N THR A 113 1.05 -0.48 19.64
CA THR A 113 0.57 -1.32 18.54
C THR A 113 -0.11 -0.48 17.46
N PHE A 114 -1.00 0.43 17.85
CA PHE A 114 -1.62 1.39 16.92
C PHE A 114 -0.57 2.21 16.15
N TYR A 115 0.42 2.75 16.87
CA TYR A 115 1.51 3.51 16.27
C TYR A 115 2.32 2.68 15.27
N ASN A 116 2.68 1.45 15.63
CA ASN A 116 3.44 0.56 14.76
C ASN A 116 2.65 0.18 13.50
N ILE A 117 1.34 -0.08 13.63
CA ILE A 117 0.46 -0.33 12.49
C ILE A 117 0.48 0.87 11.55
N LEU A 118 0.29 2.09 12.08
CA LEU A 118 0.28 3.30 11.27
C LEU A 118 1.60 3.48 10.52
N ALA A 119 2.74 3.31 11.21
CA ALA A 119 4.07 3.42 10.61
C ALA A 119 4.28 2.40 9.49
N ASN A 120 3.93 1.13 9.74
CA ASN A 120 4.05 0.07 8.75
C ASN A 120 3.16 0.32 7.53
N MET A 121 1.93 0.81 7.72
CA MET A 121 1.04 1.12 6.60
C MET A 121 1.54 2.28 5.75
N ILE A 122 2.20 3.27 6.34
CA ILE A 122 2.85 4.36 5.59
C ILE A 122 3.98 3.80 4.73
N GLU A 123 4.83 2.94 5.30
CA GLU A 123 5.94 2.29 4.58
C GLU A 123 5.42 1.43 3.43
N SER A 124 4.48 0.52 3.71
CA SER A 124 3.85 -0.32 2.67
C SER A 124 3.17 0.51 1.59
N CYS A 125 2.51 1.62 1.93
CA CYS A 125 1.90 2.51 0.94
C CYS A 125 2.94 3.10 -0.02
N MET A 126 4.10 3.54 0.48
CA MET A 126 5.18 4.07 -0.37
C MET A 126 5.76 3.00 -1.29
N GLU A 127 6.01 1.80 -0.77
CA GLU A 127 6.55 0.67 -1.55
C GLU A 127 5.58 0.21 -2.63
N LEU A 128 4.29 0.08 -2.29
CA LEU A 128 3.26 -0.37 -3.23
C LEU A 128 3.02 0.65 -4.35
N LYS A 129 3.11 1.95 -4.08
CA LYS A 129 3.07 2.97 -5.13
C LYS A 129 4.15 2.73 -6.19
N SER A 130 5.39 2.43 -5.78
CA SER A 130 6.49 2.14 -6.70
C SER A 130 6.20 0.88 -7.53
N GLN A 131 5.81 -0.21 -6.87
CA GLN A 131 5.56 -1.50 -7.54
C GLN A 131 4.41 -1.45 -8.55
N LEU A 132 3.37 -0.66 -8.26
CA LEU A 132 2.21 -0.50 -9.15
C LEU A 132 2.50 0.44 -10.32
N ILE A 133 3.29 1.50 -10.12
CA ILE A 133 3.72 2.38 -11.22
C ILE A 133 4.64 1.62 -12.18
N GLU A 134 5.54 0.78 -11.65
CA GLU A 134 6.38 -0.09 -12.49
C GLU A 134 5.57 -1.06 -13.35
N SER A 135 4.35 -1.43 -12.96
CA SER A 135 3.45 -2.21 -13.83
C SER A 135 2.71 -1.38 -14.87
N ASP A 136 2.62 -0.05 -14.71
CA ASP A 136 2.06 0.83 -15.73
C ASP A 136 3.03 0.99 -16.92
N ASP A 137 4.33 1.10 -16.63
CA ASP A 137 5.39 1.36 -17.61
C ASP A 137 5.78 0.12 -18.47
N ARG A 138 5.33 -1.09 -18.12
CA ARG A 138 5.75 -2.35 -18.79
C ARG A 138 5.02 -2.65 -20.10
N ASP A 139 3.96 -1.92 -20.45
CA ASP A 139 3.17 -2.20 -21.67
C ASP A 139 3.88 -1.79 -22.98
N ASP A 140 4.98 -1.04 -22.92
CA ASP A 140 5.70 -0.58 -24.11
C ASP A 140 6.74 -1.60 -24.66
N GLU A 141 7.10 -2.66 -23.90
CA GLU A 141 8.23 -3.55 -24.28
C GLU A 141 7.83 -4.93 -24.85
N ASP A 142 6.58 -5.38 -24.76
CA ASP A 142 6.16 -6.75 -25.17
C ASP A 142 5.38 -6.81 -26.51
N HIS A 143 5.93 -6.16 -27.54
CA HIS A 143 5.64 -6.50 -28.94
C HIS A 143 6.82 -7.23 -29.59
N HIS A 144 7.27 -8.33 -28.97
CA HIS A 144 8.10 -9.32 -29.65
C HIS A 144 7.29 -10.57 -29.99
N GLU A 145 6.86 -10.59 -31.26
CA GLU A 145 6.87 -11.75 -32.15
C GLU A 145 6.59 -13.10 -31.47
N THR A 146 5.32 -13.52 -31.48
CA THR A 146 4.98 -14.92 -31.24
C THR A 146 5.55 -15.76 -32.37
N ASP A 147 6.74 -16.31 -32.17
CA ASP A 147 7.26 -17.39 -33.01
C ASP A 147 6.28 -18.57 -32.95
N GLU A 148 5.70 -18.91 -34.09
CA GLU A 148 4.96 -20.15 -34.29
C GLU A 148 5.83 -21.35 -33.88
N VAL A 149 5.52 -21.98 -32.76
CA VAL A 149 6.15 -23.26 -32.40
C VAL A 149 5.58 -24.37 -33.29
N SER A 150 6.27 -24.59 -34.41
CA SER A 150 6.06 -25.76 -35.27
C SER A 150 6.56 -27.02 -34.54
N PHE A 151 5.65 -27.96 -34.27
CA PHE A 151 5.98 -29.26 -33.69
C PHE A 151 6.68 -30.16 -34.72
N GLY A 152 8.00 -30.10 -34.79
CA GLY A 152 8.86 -31.05 -35.50
C GLY A 152 9.50 -32.05 -34.54
N VAL A 153 9.20 -33.33 -34.69
CA VAL A 153 9.86 -34.44 -33.98
C VAL A 153 11.21 -34.72 -34.65
N GLU A 154 12.33 -34.63 -33.93
CA GLU A 154 13.50 -35.48 -34.20
C GLU A 154 14.57 -35.48 -33.09
N GLN A 155 15.44 -36.49 -33.19
CA GLN A 155 16.04 -37.28 -32.13
C GLN A 155 17.36 -36.76 -31.53
N HIS A 156 17.64 -37.27 -30.32
CA HIS A 156 18.86 -37.19 -29.52
C HIS A 156 20.21 -36.92 -30.24
N ARG A 157 21.02 -36.04 -29.62
CA ARG A 157 22.42 -36.37 -29.24
C ARG A 157 23.04 -35.39 -28.22
N HIS A 158 23.88 -35.98 -27.37
CA HIS A 158 24.67 -35.45 -26.24
C HIS A 158 25.59 -34.23 -26.52
N ALA A 159 25.74 -33.33 -25.52
CA ALA A 159 27.00 -32.94 -24.85
C ALA A 159 26.77 -31.92 -23.71
N VAL A 160 27.70 -31.85 -22.75
CA VAL A 160 27.71 -31.12 -21.44
C VAL A 160 29.03 -30.29 -21.37
N PRO A 161 29.31 -29.40 -20.38
CA PRO A 161 28.73 -28.09 -19.99
C PRO A 161 29.79 -26.92 -20.00
N ALA A 162 29.42 -25.69 -19.60
CA ALA A 162 30.35 -24.72 -19.00
C ALA A 162 29.65 -23.68 -18.10
N SER A 163 30.34 -23.28 -17.02
CA SER A 163 29.86 -22.51 -15.84
C SER A 163 30.33 -21.04 -15.82
N SER A 164 29.59 -20.14 -15.12
CA SER A 164 30.02 -18.92 -14.37
C SER A 164 28.98 -17.79 -14.50
N THR A 165 28.71 -16.86 -13.58
CA THR A 165 29.01 -16.59 -12.16
C THR A 165 28.09 -15.41 -11.75
N ARG A 166 27.58 -15.39 -10.52
CA ARG A 166 26.73 -14.31 -9.95
C ARG A 166 27.49 -13.01 -9.67
N HIS A 167 26.80 -11.87 -9.78
CA HIS A 167 27.10 -10.66 -9.02
C HIS A 167 25.81 -10.01 -8.52
N VAL A 168 25.73 -9.81 -7.21
CA VAL A 168 24.69 -9.07 -6.48
C VAL A 168 25.40 -7.89 -5.84
N THR A 169 24.79 -6.71 -5.85
CA THR A 169 25.23 -5.60 -4.98
C THR A 169 24.01 -4.82 -4.52
N GLU A 170 23.71 -4.96 -3.22
CA GLU A 170 22.85 -4.10 -2.42
C GLU A 170 23.44 -2.70 -2.34
N VAL A 171 22.61 -1.64 -2.32
CA VAL A 171 22.77 -0.48 -1.41
C VAL A 171 21.40 0.21 -1.19
N SER A 172 20.97 0.27 0.07
CA SER A 172 19.99 1.23 0.65
C SER A 172 20.80 2.41 1.24
N PRO A 173 20.32 3.68 1.32
CA PRO A 173 19.52 4.08 2.50
C PRO A 173 18.56 5.30 2.35
N HIS A 174 17.54 5.28 3.21
CA HIS A 174 16.90 6.40 3.93
C HIS A 174 16.93 7.81 3.33
N GLU A 175 15.73 8.39 3.11
CA GLU A 175 15.57 9.83 3.30
C GLU A 175 14.21 10.24 3.88
N THR A 176 14.27 11.34 4.59
CA THR A 176 13.41 11.74 5.71
C THR A 176 12.14 12.42 5.25
N LEU A 177 11.07 11.98 5.89
CA LEU A 177 9.72 12.47 5.85
C LEU A 177 9.57 14.01 6.05
N ARG A 178 9.01 14.75 5.07
CA ARG A 178 8.62 16.18 5.15
C ARG A 178 7.10 16.43 5.07
N TYR A 179 6.63 17.32 5.97
CA TYR A 179 5.27 17.84 6.21
C TYR A 179 4.68 18.82 5.17
N VAL A 180 3.48 18.63 4.62
CA VAL A 180 2.67 19.73 4.04
C VAL A 180 1.22 19.63 4.52
N MET A 181 0.73 20.64 5.26
CA MET A 181 -0.68 20.78 5.61
C MET A 181 -1.47 21.33 4.43
N ASN A 182 -2.56 20.65 4.05
CA ASN A 182 -3.66 21.30 3.35
C ASN A 182 -4.90 21.22 4.24
N PHE A 183 -5.40 22.40 4.63
CA PHE A 183 -6.72 22.55 5.23
C PHE A 183 -7.69 22.99 4.13
N ALA A 184 -8.90 22.42 4.23
CA ALA A 184 -10.11 22.66 3.44
C ALA A 184 -10.20 21.99 2.07
#